data_AF-A0A8C5KBR6-F1
#
_entry.id   AF-A0A8C5KBR6-F1
#
_cell.length_a   1.000
_cell.length_b   1.000
_cell.length_c   1.000
_cell.angle_alpha   90.00
_cell.angle_beta   90.00
_cell.angle_gamma   90.00
#
_symmetry.space_group_name_H-M   'P 1'
#
loop_
_entity.id
_entity.type
_entity.pdbx_description
1 polymer ?
#
loop_
_entity_poly.entity_id
_entity_poly.type
_entity_poly.pdbx_seq_one_letter_code
_entity_poly.pdbx_strand_id
1 'polypeptide(L)'
;MAPSAEERNTIHDMFLSTLDPKTISFQSRVLPSNAVWMENTKLKSLEICHPQERNIFNRIFGGFLMRKAYELGWATACSFGGSRPFLVTVDDIMFQKPVEVGSLLYLSSQVCFTQKNYIQVRVHSEVASLQNKEHMTTNVFHFTFMSENEVPLVFPKTYGESMLYLDGQRHFKSMSVPVTMKKDYNVEP
;
A
#
# COMPACT_ATOMS: atom_id res chain seq x y z
N MET A 1 15.67 -2.19 -2.72
CA MET A 1 16.83 -1.50 -3.32
C MET A 1 17.42 -0.53 -2.31
N ALA A 2 18.74 -0.31 -2.32
CA ALA A 2 19.36 0.72 -1.50
C ALA A 2 18.87 2.12 -1.94
N PRO A 3 18.71 3.08 -1.01
CA PRO A 3 18.30 4.45 -1.32
C PRO A 3 19.44 5.25 -1.95
N SER A 4 19.10 6.15 -2.89
CA SER A 4 20.03 7.12 -3.46
C SER A 4 20.46 8.18 -2.41
N ALA A 5 21.43 9.03 -2.74
CA ALA A 5 21.83 10.12 -1.84
C ALA A 5 20.69 11.11 -1.57
N GLU A 6 19.92 11.47 -2.60
CA GLU A 6 18.77 12.39 -2.49
C GLU A 6 17.63 11.79 -1.66
N GLU A 7 17.35 10.50 -1.87
CA GLU A 7 16.32 9.78 -1.11
C GLU A 7 16.70 9.64 0.37
N ARG A 8 17.98 9.46 0.67
CA ARG A 8 18.48 9.47 2.06
C ARG A 8 18.29 10.83 2.73
N ASN A 9 18.58 11.92 2.02
CA ASN A 9 18.33 13.27 2.54
C ASN A 9 16.84 13.48 2.81
N THR A 10 15.98 13.04 1.90
CA THR A 10 14.51 13.12 2.07
C THR A 10 14.05 12.40 3.33
N ILE A 11 14.51 11.16 3.57
CA ILE A 11 14.17 10.43 4.80
C ILE A 11 14.74 11.14 6.03
N HIS A 12 15.97 11.63 5.94
CA HIS A 12 16.62 12.33 7.04
C HIS A 12 15.83 13.59 7.44
N ASP A 13 15.44 14.40 6.48
CA ASP A 13 14.65 15.62 6.69
C ASP A 13 13.27 15.30 7.26
N MET A 14 12.61 14.25 6.75
CA MET A 14 11.35 13.76 7.33
C MET A 14 11.56 13.33 8.79
N PHE A 15 12.63 12.61 9.10
CA PHE A 15 12.94 12.20 10.47
C PHE A 15 13.17 13.41 11.38
N LEU A 16 13.98 14.38 10.95
CA LEU A 16 14.23 15.61 11.71
C LEU A 16 12.95 16.41 11.96
N SER A 17 12.04 16.46 10.98
CA SER A 17 10.75 17.15 11.13
C SER A 17 9.84 16.53 12.20
N THR A 18 10.09 15.28 12.59
CA THR A 18 9.32 14.59 13.64
C THR A 18 9.91 14.73 15.04
N LEU A 19 11.10 15.31 15.18
CA LEU A 19 11.74 15.49 16.48
C LEU A 19 11.09 16.65 17.24
N ASP A 20 10.67 16.41 18.49
CA ASP A 20 10.16 17.46 19.36
C ASP A 20 11.31 18.36 19.86
N PRO A 21 11.32 19.68 19.53
CA PRO A 21 12.36 20.59 20.01
C PRO A 21 12.35 20.77 21.53
N LYS A 22 11.22 20.48 22.20
CA LYS A 22 11.03 20.73 23.64
C LYS A 22 11.56 19.59 24.52
N THR A 23 11.59 18.38 23.98
CA THR A 23 11.92 17.18 24.72
C THR A 23 13.12 16.53 24.03
N ILE A 24 14.33 16.63 24.62
CA ILE A 24 15.58 16.04 24.09
C ILE A 24 15.56 14.49 24.26
N SER A 25 14.38 13.87 24.24
CA SER A 25 14.21 12.42 24.35
C SER A 25 13.99 11.82 22.97
N PHE A 26 14.68 10.71 22.69
CA PHE A 26 14.51 9.92 21.46
C PHE A 26 13.11 9.30 21.30
N GLN A 27 12.26 9.36 22.33
CA GLN A 27 10.93 8.73 22.34
C GLN A 27 9.77 9.68 22.00
N SER A 28 9.96 10.99 22.14
CA SER A 28 8.95 12.00 21.85
C SER A 28 9.04 12.46 20.39
N ARG A 29 8.47 11.66 19.48
CA ARG A 29 8.24 12.09 18.10
C ARG A 29 6.83 12.64 17.94
N VAL A 30 6.74 13.83 17.36
CA VAL A 30 5.48 14.52 17.09
C VAL A 30 5.32 14.64 15.58
N LEU A 31 4.12 14.36 15.08
CA LEU A 31 3.81 14.53 13.67
C LEU A 31 3.61 16.01 13.34
N PRO A 32 4.03 16.47 12.15
CA PRO A 32 3.67 17.79 11.67
C PRO A 32 2.14 17.90 11.47
N SER A 33 1.64 19.11 11.35
CA SER A 33 0.22 19.36 11.12
C SER A 33 -0.28 18.64 9.86
N ASN A 34 -1.47 18.02 9.94
CA ASN A 34 -2.08 17.23 8.87
C ASN A 34 -1.24 16.02 8.38
N ALA A 35 -0.62 15.29 9.32
CA ALA A 35 0.11 14.06 9.03
C ALA A 35 -0.36 12.87 9.87
N VAL A 36 -0.15 11.66 9.36
CA VAL A 36 -0.52 10.38 9.99
C VAL A 36 0.66 9.41 9.92
N TRP A 37 0.88 8.64 10.97
CA TRP A 37 1.89 7.58 10.96
C TRP A 37 1.51 6.48 9.99
N MET A 38 2.48 6.03 9.20
CA MET A 38 2.29 4.96 8.23
C MET A 38 1.76 3.67 8.88
N GLU A 39 2.18 3.38 10.11
CA GLU A 39 1.74 2.18 10.84
C GLU A 39 0.21 2.15 11.09
N ASN A 40 -0.41 3.33 11.23
CA ASN A 40 -1.85 3.46 11.51
C ASN A 40 -2.72 3.29 10.26
N THR A 41 -2.11 3.20 9.08
CA THR A 41 -2.82 3.05 7.80
C THR A 41 -2.93 1.59 7.36
N LYS A 42 -2.56 0.63 8.22
CA LYS A 42 -2.52 -0.79 7.88
C LYS A 42 -3.90 -1.42 7.97
N LEU A 43 -4.32 -2.10 6.90
CA LEU A 43 -5.44 -3.03 6.95
C LEU A 43 -4.95 -4.44 6.58
N LYS A 44 -5.65 -5.45 7.08
CA LYS A 44 -5.33 -6.86 6.83
C LYS A 44 -6.59 -7.63 6.47
N SER A 45 -6.43 -8.60 5.58
CA SER A 45 -7.46 -9.57 5.26
C SER A 45 -6.88 -10.99 5.23
N LEU A 46 -7.73 -11.96 5.50
CA LEU A 46 -7.43 -13.39 5.41
C LEU A 46 -8.49 -14.04 4.53
N GLU A 47 -8.04 -14.79 3.54
CA GLU A 47 -8.89 -15.48 2.58
C GLU A 47 -8.51 -16.96 2.53
N ILE A 48 -9.53 -17.84 2.57
CA ILE A 48 -9.33 -19.26 2.36
C ILE A 48 -9.42 -19.53 0.86
N CYS A 49 -8.41 -20.19 0.32
CA CYS A 49 -8.30 -20.46 -1.11
C CYS A 49 -9.22 -21.62 -1.54
N HIS A 50 -10.47 -21.33 -1.85
CA HIS A 50 -11.47 -22.36 -2.19
C HIS A 50 -11.30 -22.95 -3.60
N PRO A 51 -11.76 -24.20 -3.85
CA PRO A 51 -11.66 -24.84 -5.17
C PRO A 51 -12.37 -24.09 -6.31
N GLN A 52 -13.38 -23.28 -6.01
CA GLN A 52 -14.09 -22.45 -7.00
C GLN A 52 -13.24 -21.34 -7.59
N GLU A 53 -12.17 -20.93 -6.90
CA GLU A 53 -11.25 -19.86 -7.32
C GLU A 53 -10.04 -20.41 -8.11
N ARG A 54 -10.08 -21.69 -8.50
CA ARG A 54 -8.98 -22.35 -9.21
C ARG A 54 -8.98 -22.05 -10.71
N ASN A 55 -7.80 -22.06 -11.29
CA ASN A 55 -7.56 -22.09 -12.72
C ASN A 55 -7.57 -23.53 -13.26
N ILE A 56 -7.39 -23.67 -14.59
CA ILE A 56 -7.33 -24.98 -15.26
C ILE A 56 -6.19 -25.90 -14.78
N PHE A 57 -5.19 -25.34 -14.10
CA PHE A 57 -4.04 -26.03 -13.55
C PHE A 57 -4.20 -26.35 -12.05
N ASN A 58 -5.43 -26.29 -11.50
CA ASN A 58 -5.73 -26.56 -10.09
C ASN A 58 -5.03 -25.63 -9.07
N ARG A 59 -4.62 -24.44 -9.51
CA ARG A 59 -4.04 -23.40 -8.65
C ARG A 59 -4.97 -22.21 -8.58
N ILE A 60 -4.85 -21.38 -7.55
CA ILE A 60 -5.69 -20.19 -7.44
C ILE A 60 -5.44 -19.25 -8.63
N PHE A 61 -6.53 -18.79 -9.22
CA PHE A 61 -6.51 -17.93 -10.38
C PHE A 61 -5.92 -16.57 -10.03
N GLY A 62 -4.99 -16.06 -10.84
CA GLY A 62 -4.35 -14.77 -10.60
C GLY A 62 -5.35 -13.61 -10.49
N GLY A 63 -6.46 -13.67 -11.25
CA GLY A 63 -7.54 -12.69 -11.16
C GLY A 63 -8.22 -12.63 -9.79
N PHE A 64 -8.31 -13.76 -9.08
CA PHE A 64 -8.82 -13.78 -7.71
C PHE A 64 -7.88 -13.01 -6.77
N LEU A 65 -6.56 -13.24 -6.87
CA LEU A 65 -5.57 -12.52 -6.05
C LEU A 65 -5.60 -11.02 -6.33
N MET A 66 -5.65 -10.65 -7.62
CA MET A 66 -5.72 -9.24 -8.04
C MET A 66 -6.97 -8.55 -7.49
N ARG A 67 -8.12 -9.20 -7.59
CA ARG A 67 -9.39 -8.68 -7.06
C ARG A 67 -9.30 -8.45 -5.55
N LYS A 68 -8.86 -9.46 -4.80
CA LYS A 68 -8.74 -9.36 -3.33
C LYS A 68 -7.74 -8.30 -2.89
N ALA A 69 -6.62 -8.19 -3.60
CA ALA A 69 -5.64 -7.14 -3.34
C ALA A 69 -6.20 -5.74 -3.65
N TYR A 70 -6.92 -5.58 -4.76
CA TYR A 70 -7.58 -4.33 -5.12
C TYR A 70 -8.64 -3.94 -4.09
N GLU A 71 -9.53 -4.85 -3.68
CA GLU A 71 -10.58 -4.59 -2.68
C GLU A 71 -9.97 -4.10 -1.36
N LEU A 72 -8.90 -4.75 -0.89
CA LEU A 72 -8.20 -4.33 0.33
C LEU A 72 -7.45 -2.99 0.15
N GLY A 73 -6.79 -2.79 -0.99
CA GLY A 73 -6.09 -1.54 -1.31
C GLY A 73 -7.05 -0.35 -1.38
N TRP A 74 -8.20 -0.55 -2.03
CA TRP A 74 -9.28 0.44 -2.14
C TRP A 74 -9.86 0.78 -0.76
N ALA A 75 -10.13 -0.22 0.08
CA ALA A 75 -10.61 0.01 1.45
C ALA A 75 -9.61 0.82 2.28
N THR A 76 -8.31 0.58 2.07
CA THR A 76 -7.24 1.31 2.76
C THR A 76 -7.19 2.77 2.31
N ALA A 77 -7.25 3.02 1.00
CA ALA A 77 -7.31 4.37 0.46
C ALA A 77 -8.58 5.12 0.91
N CYS A 78 -9.73 4.43 0.96
CA CYS A 78 -11.00 5.00 1.40
C CYS A 78 -10.94 5.38 2.88
N SER A 79 -10.44 4.48 3.74
CA SER A 79 -10.29 4.72 5.17
C SER A 79 -9.28 5.84 5.46
N PHE A 80 -8.23 5.97 4.65
CA PHE A 80 -7.20 6.99 4.82
C PHE A 80 -7.64 8.37 4.32
N GLY A 81 -8.24 8.43 3.12
CA GLY A 81 -8.67 9.66 2.49
C GLY A 81 -10.00 10.22 2.98
N GLY A 82 -10.77 9.43 3.75
CA GLY A 82 -12.07 9.86 4.28
C GLY A 82 -13.14 10.11 3.21
N SER A 83 -12.90 9.69 1.97
CA SER A 83 -13.80 9.84 0.82
C SER A 83 -13.63 8.66 -0.13
N ARG A 84 -14.51 8.55 -1.12
CA ARG A 84 -14.46 7.48 -2.12
C ARG A 84 -13.23 7.65 -3.02
N PRO A 85 -12.26 6.73 -3.02
CA PRO A 85 -11.08 6.86 -3.86
C PRO A 85 -11.35 6.36 -5.29
N PHE A 86 -10.71 7.00 -6.25
CA PHE A 86 -10.66 6.62 -7.66
C PHE A 86 -9.34 5.92 -7.96
N LEU A 87 -9.39 4.79 -8.67
CA LEU A 87 -8.19 4.11 -9.13
C LEU A 87 -7.58 4.88 -10.31
N VAL A 88 -6.31 5.24 -10.19
CA VAL A 88 -5.57 5.97 -11.24
C VAL A 88 -4.72 5.00 -12.04
N THR A 89 -3.86 4.26 -11.36
CA THR A 89 -2.96 3.27 -11.97
C THR A 89 -2.80 2.04 -11.10
N VAL A 90 -2.53 0.93 -11.77
CA VAL A 90 -2.05 -0.32 -11.18
C VAL A 90 -0.68 -0.56 -11.80
N ASP A 91 0.34 -0.77 -10.98
CA ASP A 91 1.68 -1.07 -11.48
C ASP A 91 1.78 -2.52 -11.98
N ASP A 92 2.89 -2.85 -12.65
CA ASP A 92 3.14 -4.20 -13.15
C ASP A 92 3.09 -5.24 -12.03
N ILE A 93 2.23 -6.24 -12.20
CA ILE A 93 2.01 -7.31 -11.22
C ILE A 93 2.84 -8.53 -11.62
N MET A 94 3.76 -8.93 -10.73
CA MET A 94 4.57 -10.14 -10.91
C MET A 94 4.17 -11.22 -9.91
N PHE A 95 3.63 -12.32 -10.44
CA PHE A 95 3.30 -13.53 -9.69
C PHE A 95 4.55 -14.35 -9.41
N GLN A 96 5.12 -14.21 -8.21
CA GLN A 96 6.38 -14.85 -7.84
C GLN A 96 6.22 -16.35 -7.57
N LYS A 97 5.10 -16.74 -6.95
CA LYS A 97 4.83 -18.14 -6.59
C LYS A 97 3.36 -18.50 -6.80
N PRO A 98 3.07 -19.74 -7.27
CA PRO A 98 1.71 -20.24 -7.37
C PRO A 98 1.09 -20.41 -5.98
N VAL A 99 -0.24 -20.29 -5.92
CA VAL A 99 -1.03 -20.53 -4.70
C VAL A 99 -1.88 -21.77 -4.90
N GLU A 100 -1.76 -22.73 -3.98
CA GLU A 100 -2.49 -23.99 -4.03
C GLU A 100 -3.87 -23.85 -3.37
N VAL A 101 -4.83 -24.63 -3.85
CA VAL A 101 -6.17 -24.70 -3.25
C VAL A 101 -6.06 -25.21 -1.81
N GLY A 102 -6.83 -24.60 -0.89
CA GLY A 102 -6.78 -24.88 0.54
C GLY A 102 -5.76 -24.05 1.32
N SER A 103 -4.92 -23.25 0.64
CA SER A 103 -3.98 -22.34 1.31
C SER A 103 -4.70 -21.20 2.05
N LEU A 104 -4.06 -20.71 3.12
CA LEU A 104 -4.46 -19.46 3.78
C LEU A 104 -3.73 -18.29 3.12
N LEU A 105 -4.47 -17.42 2.44
CA LEU A 105 -3.95 -16.21 1.80
C LEU A 105 -4.08 -15.03 2.77
N TYR A 106 -2.94 -14.49 3.18
CA TYR A 106 -2.85 -13.29 3.98
C TYR A 106 -2.58 -12.10 3.08
N LEU A 107 -3.37 -11.05 3.25
CA LEU A 107 -3.22 -9.78 2.55
C LEU A 107 -3.00 -8.69 3.59
N SER A 108 -1.97 -7.87 3.39
CA SER A 108 -1.67 -6.70 4.23
C SER A 108 -1.50 -5.49 3.34
N SER A 109 -2.35 -4.48 3.53
CA SER A 109 -2.27 -3.21 2.83
C SER A 109 -1.74 -2.11 3.74
N GLN A 110 -1.05 -1.14 3.14
CA GLN A 110 -0.54 0.03 3.85
C GLN A 110 -0.40 1.20 2.86
N VAL A 111 -0.74 2.41 3.30
CA VAL A 111 -0.42 3.62 2.53
C VAL A 111 1.09 3.85 2.62
N CYS A 112 1.78 3.86 1.49
CA CYS A 112 3.24 4.03 1.46
C CYS A 112 3.66 5.44 1.09
N PHE A 113 2.89 6.15 0.25
CA PHE A 113 3.22 7.52 -0.16
C PHE A 113 1.95 8.33 -0.40
N THR A 114 2.03 9.64 -0.18
CA THR A 114 0.90 10.56 -0.33
C THR A 114 1.40 11.88 -0.92
N GLN A 115 0.66 12.44 -1.88
CA GLN A 115 0.96 13.76 -2.42
C GLN A 115 -0.34 14.44 -2.89
N LYS A 116 -0.67 15.60 -2.31
CA LYS A 116 -1.92 16.34 -2.56
C LYS A 116 -3.15 15.47 -2.27
N ASN A 117 -3.85 15.02 -3.31
CA ASN A 117 -5.01 14.12 -3.23
C ASN A 117 -4.68 12.69 -3.69
N TYR A 118 -3.42 12.39 -4.02
CA TYR A 118 -2.99 11.05 -4.41
C TYR A 118 -2.55 10.22 -3.21
N ILE A 119 -2.92 8.95 -3.22
CA ILE A 119 -2.59 7.95 -2.22
C ILE A 119 -1.95 6.76 -2.94
N GLN A 120 -0.68 6.48 -2.65
CA GLN A 120 -0.04 5.24 -3.06
C GLN A 120 -0.25 4.19 -1.97
N VAL A 121 -0.89 3.09 -2.34
CA VAL A 121 -1.14 1.95 -1.46
C VAL A 121 -0.34 0.75 -1.94
N ARG A 122 0.38 0.12 -1.01
CA ARG A 122 1.06 -1.15 -1.23
C ARG A 122 0.26 -2.26 -0.58
N VAL A 123 -0.02 -3.32 -1.32
CA VAL A 123 -0.67 -4.53 -0.81
C VAL A 123 0.29 -5.71 -0.95
N HIS A 124 0.67 -6.30 0.18
CA HIS A 124 1.51 -7.48 0.23
C HIS A 124 0.62 -8.71 0.42
N SER A 125 0.88 -9.74 -0.37
CA SER A 125 0.19 -11.02 -0.28
C SER A 125 1.17 -12.14 0.00
N GLU A 126 0.80 -13.00 0.94
CA GLU A 126 1.58 -14.15 1.36
C GLU A 126 0.69 -15.33 1.69
N VAL A 127 1.24 -16.53 1.57
CA VAL A 127 0.55 -17.76 1.95
C VAL A 127 1.27 -18.43 3.10
N ALA A 128 0.52 -18.92 4.08
CA ALA A 128 1.10 -19.72 5.16
C ALA A 128 1.20 -21.19 4.74
N SER A 129 2.39 -21.76 4.85
CA SER A 129 2.58 -23.20 4.75
C SER A 129 2.14 -23.85 6.07
N LEU A 130 1.09 -24.67 6.02
CA LEU A 130 0.61 -25.41 7.21
C LEU A 130 1.69 -26.35 7.78
N GLN A 131 2.57 -26.88 6.94
CA GLN A 131 3.58 -27.87 7.34
C GLN A 131 4.77 -27.21 8.05
N ASN A 132 5.23 -26.06 7.54
CA ASN A 132 6.47 -25.43 8.03
C ASN A 132 6.22 -24.22 8.93
N LYS A 133 4.97 -23.75 9.07
CA LYS A 133 4.61 -22.46 9.70
C LYS A 133 5.35 -21.26 9.09
N GLU A 134 5.80 -21.39 7.85
CA GLU A 134 6.49 -20.35 7.11
C GLU A 134 5.51 -19.55 6.26
N HIS A 135 5.73 -18.23 6.17
CA HIS A 135 5.01 -17.33 5.31
C HIS A 135 5.79 -17.12 4.01
N MET A 136 5.15 -17.36 2.88
CA MET A 136 5.76 -17.23 1.56
C MET A 136 5.10 -16.08 0.80
N THR A 137 5.87 -15.06 0.45
CA THR A 137 5.37 -13.96 -0.38
C THR A 137 4.99 -14.48 -1.77
N THR A 138 3.79 -14.12 -2.22
CA THR A 138 3.28 -14.52 -3.55
C THR A 138 3.31 -13.33 -4.50
N ASN A 139 2.81 -12.17 -4.05
CA ASN A 139 2.76 -10.93 -4.83
C ASN A 139 2.89 -9.71 -3.93
N VAL A 140 3.37 -8.64 -4.56
CA VAL A 140 3.27 -7.27 -4.05
C VAL A 140 2.54 -6.47 -5.11
N PHE A 141 1.48 -5.78 -4.72
CA PHE A 141 0.69 -4.92 -5.57
C PHE A 141 0.90 -3.47 -5.15
N HIS A 142 0.99 -2.59 -6.12
CA HIS A 142 1.05 -1.15 -5.91
C HIS A 142 -0.09 -0.51 -6.67
N PHE A 143 -0.90 0.24 -5.93
CA PHE A 143 -2.08 0.91 -6.44
C PHE A 143 -1.96 2.40 -6.17
N THR A 144 -2.17 3.21 -7.21
CA THR A 144 -2.30 4.66 -7.05
C THR A 144 -3.77 5.03 -7.07
N PHE A 145 -4.23 5.60 -5.98
CA PHE A 145 -5.59 6.11 -5.83
C PHE A 145 -5.58 7.64 -5.78
N MET A 146 -6.70 8.24 -6.18
CA MET A 146 -6.98 9.65 -6.05
C MET A 146 -8.21 9.84 -5.16
N SER A 147 -8.09 10.67 -4.14
CA SER A 147 -9.17 11.12 -3.26
C SER A 147 -9.84 12.36 -3.84
N GLU A 148 -11.10 12.61 -3.46
CA GLU A 148 -11.81 13.84 -3.83
C GLU A 148 -11.20 15.08 -3.15
N ASN A 149 -10.76 14.91 -1.89
CA ASN A 149 -10.15 15.95 -1.08
C ASN A 149 -8.64 15.72 -0.92
N GLU A 150 -7.92 16.76 -0.52
CA GLU A 150 -6.53 16.62 -0.07
C GLU A 150 -6.44 15.67 1.11
N VAL A 151 -5.41 14.82 1.07
CA VAL A 151 -5.19 13.77 2.06
C VAL A 151 -4.05 14.15 2.99
N PRO A 152 -4.05 13.69 4.26
CA PRO A 152 -2.94 13.94 5.16
C PRO A 152 -1.64 13.31 4.63
N LEU A 153 -0.50 13.84 5.06
CA LEU A 153 0.80 13.29 4.70
C LEU A 153 1.09 12.02 5.52
N VAL A 154 1.55 10.96 4.85
CA VAL A 154 1.99 9.75 5.53
C VAL A 154 3.45 9.85 5.96
N PHE A 155 3.74 9.55 7.23
CA PHE A 155 5.10 9.59 7.78
C PHE A 155 5.57 8.20 8.23
N PRO A 156 6.77 7.75 7.80
CA PRO A 156 7.35 6.50 8.27
C PRO A 156 7.89 6.65 9.69
N LYS A 157 7.67 5.63 10.53
CA LYS A 157 8.17 5.60 11.91
C LYS A 157 9.45 4.79 12.03
N THR A 158 9.61 3.75 11.23
CA THR A 158 10.78 2.87 11.22
C THR A 158 11.56 3.02 9.91
N TYR A 159 12.83 2.63 9.90
CA TYR A 159 13.62 2.61 8.67
C TYR A 159 13.00 1.71 7.59
N GLY A 160 12.38 0.59 7.99
CA GLY A 160 11.64 -0.28 7.08
C GLY A 160 10.49 0.45 6.39
N GLU A 161 9.72 1.24 7.15
CA GLU A 161 8.67 2.09 6.59
C GLU A 161 9.23 3.22 5.72
N SER A 162 10.40 3.76 6.06
CA SER A 162 11.08 4.75 5.21
C SER A 162 11.45 4.15 3.85
N MET A 163 11.87 2.87 3.81
CA MET A 163 12.10 2.17 2.55
C MET A 163 10.82 1.96 1.75
N LEU A 164 9.71 1.63 2.42
CA LEU A 164 8.39 1.55 1.77
C LEU A 164 7.93 2.91 1.24
N TYR A 165 8.23 3.99 1.94
CA TYR A 165 7.92 5.35 1.50
C TYR A 165 8.64 5.71 0.20
N LEU A 166 9.95 5.44 0.14
CA LEU A 166 10.72 5.67 -1.08
C LEU A 166 10.25 4.79 -2.24
N ASP A 167 9.95 3.52 -1.95
CA ASP A 167 9.39 2.60 -2.94
C ASP A 167 8.08 3.17 -3.52
N GLY A 168 7.15 3.58 -2.65
CA GLY A 168 5.90 4.24 -3.06
C GLY A 168 6.12 5.52 -3.87
N GLN A 169 7.11 6.34 -3.49
CA GLN A 169 7.46 7.55 -4.23
C GLN A 169 7.99 7.24 -5.64
N ARG A 170 8.80 6.19 -5.81
CA ARG A 170 9.31 5.77 -7.13
C ARG A 170 8.18 5.32 -8.04
N HIS A 171 7.28 4.48 -7.51
CA HIS A 171 6.08 4.02 -8.20
C HIS A 171 5.16 5.18 -8.61
N PHE A 172 4.97 6.15 -7.71
CA PHE A 172 4.21 7.36 -8.03
C PHE A 172 4.89 8.20 -9.15
N LYS A 173 6.22 8.35 -9.12
CA LYS A 173 6.97 9.08 -10.16
C LYS A 173 6.97 8.38 -11.52
N SER A 174 6.88 7.05 -11.55
CA SER A 174 6.78 6.30 -12.83
C SER A 174 5.43 6.47 -13.53
N MET A 175 4.41 7.02 -12.85
CA MET A 175 3.14 7.37 -13.45
C MET A 175 3.34 8.52 -14.46
N SER A 176 3.37 8.20 -15.76
CA SER A 176 3.81 9.11 -16.83
C SER A 176 2.73 10.05 -17.38
N VAL A 177 1.53 10.14 -16.80
CA VAL A 177 0.51 11.12 -17.22
C VAL A 177 -0.35 11.58 -16.04
N PRO A 178 -0.56 12.89 -15.83
CA PRO A 178 -1.60 13.36 -14.92
C PRO A 178 -2.97 13.00 -15.50
N VAL A 179 -3.60 11.97 -14.94
CA VAL A 179 -4.98 11.62 -15.28
C VAL A 179 -5.88 12.74 -14.81
N THR A 180 -6.38 13.55 -15.74
CA THR A 180 -7.43 14.53 -15.46
C THR A 180 -8.73 13.75 -15.26
N MET A 181 -9.40 13.98 -14.13
CA MET A 181 -10.71 13.39 -13.83
C MET A 181 -11.67 13.66 -14.99
N LYS A 182 -11.92 12.66 -15.84
CA LYS A 182 -13.17 12.62 -16.61
C LYS A 182 -14.23 12.10 -15.65
N LYS A 183 -15.09 12.99 -15.15
CA LYS A 183 -16.30 12.65 -14.40
C LYS A 183 -17.31 11.93 -15.32
N ASP A 184 -16.94 10.81 -15.91
CA ASP A 184 -17.80 10.07 -16.85
C ASP A 184 -18.56 8.93 -16.17
N TYR A 185 -18.64 8.93 -14.84
CA TYR A 185 -19.58 8.09 -14.09
C TYR A 185 -20.51 8.98 -13.28
N ASN A 186 -21.65 9.33 -13.90
CA ASN A 186 -22.83 9.75 -13.16
C ASN A 186 -23.31 8.54 -12.36
N VAL A 187 -22.91 8.46 -11.09
CA VAL A 187 -23.57 7.57 -10.14
C VAL A 187 -24.69 8.39 -9.54
N GLU A 188 -25.86 8.36 -10.17
CA GLU A 188 -27.09 8.76 -9.48
C GLU A 188 -27.35 7.78 -8.32
N PRO A 189 -27.85 8.28 -7.17
CA PRO A 189 -28.05 7.50 -5.96
C PRO A 189 -29.06 6.35 -6.11
#